data_AF-A0A0F9MZK3-F1
#
_entry.id   AF-A0A0F9MZK3-F1
#
_cell.length_a   1.000
_cell.length_b   1.000
_cell.length_c   1.000
_cell.angle_alpha   90.00
_cell.angle_beta   90.00
_cell.angle_gamma   90.00
#
_symmetry.space_group_name_H-M   'P 1'
#
loop_
_entity.id
_entity.type
_entity.pdbx_description
1 polymer ?
#
loop_
_entity_poly.entity_id
_entity_poly.type
_entity_poly.pdbx_seq_one_letter_code
_entity_poly.pdbx_strand_id
1 'polypeptide(L)' 'MVITDIAKAAANLGYKAEIESIYRYIRTWWEASGRVLINTQGKKKSKVLLEVAKEIRKLQSKS' A
#
# COMPACT_ATOMS: atom_id res chain seq x y z
N MET A 1 -10.21 -5.29 -0.34
CA MET A 1 -9.05 -4.52 -0.83
C MET A 1 -7.87 -5.45 -0.82
N VAL A 2 -7.26 -5.72 -1.98
CA VAL A 2 -6.17 -6.71 -2.04
C VAL A 2 -4.85 -5.99 -1.79
N ILE A 3 -3.96 -6.58 -1.01
CA ILE A 3 -2.63 -6.01 -0.67
C ILE A 3 -1.81 -5.72 -1.95
N THR A 4 -2.08 -6.49 -3.00
CA THR A 4 -1.54 -6.29 -4.34
C THR A 4 -1.92 -4.93 -4.95
N ASP A 5 -3.10 -4.39 -4.64
CA ASP A 5 -3.55 -3.10 -5.19
C ASP A 5 -2.75 -1.95 -4.60
N ILE A 6 -2.40 -2.05 -3.31
CA ILE A 6 -1.55 -1.09 -2.63
C ILE A 6 -0.14 -1.11 -3.23
N ALA A 7 0.41 -2.32 -3.44
CA ALA A 7 1.74 -2.47 -4.03
C ALA A 7 1.77 -1.95 -5.48
N LYS A 8 0.74 -2.26 -6.29
CA LYS A 8 0.59 -1.73 -7.65
C LYS A 8 0.47 -0.20 -7.66
N ALA A 9 -0.35 0.37 -6.79
CA ALA A 9 -0.51 1.81 -6.68
C ALA A 9 0.81 2.50 -6.29
N ALA A 10 1.53 1.94 -5.32
CA ALA A 10 2.83 2.45 -4.91
C ALA A 10 3.88 2.34 -6.03
N ALA A 11 3.91 1.23 -6.77
CA ALA A 11 4.79 1.03 -7.92
C ALA A 11 4.48 2.03 -9.07
N ASN A 12 3.19 2.29 -9.36
CA ASN A 12 2.78 3.27 -10.36
C ASN A 12 3.23 4.70 -10.01
N LEU A 13 3.31 5.02 -8.72
CA LEU A 13 3.80 6.30 -8.23
C LEU A 13 5.33 6.39 -8.21
N GLY A 14 6.04 5.34 -8.65
CA GLY A 14 7.50 5.27 -8.68
C GLY A 14 8.14 4.96 -7.33
N TYR A 15 7.36 4.54 -6.34
CA TYR A 15 7.90 4.11 -5.05
C TYR A 15 8.32 2.63 -5.12
N LYS A 16 9.45 2.31 -4.50
CA LYS A 16 9.85 0.91 -4.30
C LYS A 16 8.97 0.32 -3.20
N ALA A 17 8.10 -0.61 -3.58
CA ALA A 17 7.15 -1.28 -2.70
C ALA A 17 7.45 -2.79 -2.62
N GLU A 18 7.49 -3.33 -1.41
CA GLU A 18 7.74 -4.75 -1.13
C GLU A 18 6.58 -5.31 -0.31
N ILE A 19 6.08 -6.49 -0.69
CA ILE A 19 4.96 -7.14 0.02
C ILE A 19 5.53 -8.14 1.01
N GLU A 20 5.21 -7.96 2.28
CA GLU A 20 5.49 -8.93 3.33
C GLU A 20 4.19 -9.66 3.68
N SER A 21 3.97 -10.83 3.08
CA SER A 21 2.74 -11.62 3.26
C SER A 21 2.65 -12.35 4.61
N ILE A 22 3.80 -12.53 5.30
CA ILE A 22 3.91 -13.32 6.53
C ILE A 22 3.46 -12.52 7.76
N TYR A 23 3.62 -11.20 7.76
CA TYR A 23 3.34 -10.36 8.93
C TYR A 23 1.87 -9.90 8.99
N ARG A 24 1.25 -10.09 10.16
CA ARG A 24 -0.12 -9.66 10.45
C ARG A 24 -0.15 -8.37 11.26
N TYR A 25 -1.24 -7.61 11.14
CA TYR A 25 -1.46 -6.45 11.99
C TYR A 25 -2.04 -6.90 13.34
N ILE A 26 -1.38 -6.57 14.44
CA ILE A 26 -1.71 -7.10 15.79
C ILE A 26 -3.15 -6.75 16.20
N ARG A 27 -3.62 -5.54 15.86
CA ARG A 27 -4.99 -5.10 16.20
C ARG A 27 -6.09 -5.82 15.42
N THR A 28 -5.77 -6.41 14.28
CA THR A 28 -6.71 -7.16 13.43
C THR A 28 -6.11 -8.49 13.03
N TRP A 29 -5.68 -9.28 14.03
CA TRP A 29 -4.99 -10.55 13.80
C TRP A 29 -5.83 -11.60 13.07
N TRP A 30 -7.16 -11.45 13.09
CA TRP A 30 -8.14 -12.29 12.40
C TRP A 30 -8.38 -11.90 10.93
N GLU A 31 -7.90 -10.74 10.48
CA GLU A 31 -8.03 -10.30 9.09
C GLU A 31 -6.92 -10.88 8.21
N ALA A 32 -7.09 -10.71 6.89
CA ALA A 32 -6.13 -11.15 5.89
C ALA A 32 -4.70 -10.64 6.20
N SER A 33 -3.74 -11.54 6.13
CA SER A 33 -2.35 -11.26 6.47
C SER A 33 -1.61 -10.50 5.38
N GLY A 34 -0.81 -9.54 5.80
CA GLY A 34 0.27 -8.95 5.00
C GLY A 34 0.41 -7.44 5.19
N ARG A 35 1.61 -6.95 4.86
CA ARG A 35 1.97 -5.52 4.91
C ARG A 35 2.69 -5.13 3.63
N VAL A 36 2.65 -3.85 3.29
CA VAL A 36 3.42 -3.28 2.18
C VAL A 36 4.46 -2.33 2.76
N LEU A 37 5.73 -2.63 2.51
CA LEU A 37 6.84 -1.76 2.84
C LEU A 37 7.05 -0.79 1.68
N ILE A 38 7.01 0.51 1.93
CA ILE A 38 7.19 1.55 0.92
C ILE A 38 8.39 2.41 1.31
N ASN A 39 9.39 2.51 0.43
CA ASN A 39 10.47 3.45 0.61
C ASN A 39 10.00 4.87 0.26
N THR A 40 9.88 5.73 1.27
CA THR A 40 9.37 7.09 1.09
C THR A 40 10.39 8.08 0.52
N GLN A 41 11.64 7.67 0.29
CA GLN A 41 12.71 8.51 -0.30
C GLN A 41 12.81 9.91 0.33
N GLY A 42 12.59 10.02 1.66
CA GLY A 42 12.64 11.28 2.39
C GLY A 42 11.32 12.09 2.42
N LYS A 43 10.25 11.64 1.74
CA LYS A 43 8.92 12.26 1.84
C LYS A 43 8.24 11.91 3.16
N LYS A 44 7.45 12.86 3.67
CA LYS A 44 6.61 12.64 4.85
C LYS A 44 5.63 11.50 4.60
N LYS A 45 5.57 10.55 5.53
CA LYS A 45 4.68 9.38 5.49
C LYS A 45 3.21 9.75 5.20
N SER A 46 2.71 10.82 5.80
CA SER A 46 1.34 11.29 5.59
C SER A 46 1.04 11.66 4.14
N LYS A 47 1.99 12.30 3.44
CA LYS A 47 1.84 12.67 2.03
C LYS A 47 1.81 11.44 1.12
N VAL A 48 2.73 10.50 1.37
CA VAL A 48 2.79 9.23 0.62
C VAL A 48 1.52 8.42 0.79
N LEU A 49 0.98 8.34 2.02
CA LEU A 49 -0.30 7.67 2.29
C LEU A 49 -1.46 8.27 1.49
N LEU A 50 -1.55 9.60 1.43
CA LEU A 50 -2.60 10.28 0.66
C LEU A 50 -2.43 10.08 -0.85
N GLU A 51 -1.21 10.11 -1.37
CA GLU A 51 -0.92 9.86 -2.79
C GLU A 51 -1.31 8.43 -3.18
N VAL A 52 -0.87 7.44 -2.40
CA VAL A 52 -1.21 6.02 -2.62
C VAL A 52 -2.72 5.81 -2.51
N ALA A 53 -3.39 6.39 -1.52
CA ALA A 53 -4.85 6.27 -1.39
C ALA A 53 -5.61 6.85 -2.59
N LYS A 54 -5.17 8.01 -3.12
CA LYS A 54 -5.76 8.59 -4.33
C LYS A 54 -5.57 7.68 -5.54
N GLU A 55 -4.39 7.08 -5.68
CA GLU A 55 -4.08 6.20 -6.80
C GLU A 55 -4.86 4.88 -6.73
N ILE A 56 -5.01 4.29 -5.54
CA ILE A 56 -5.87 3.12 -5.32
C ILE A 56 -7.32 3.42 -5.73
N ARG A 57 -7.87 4.58 -5.35
CA ARG A 57 -9.24 4.97 -5.74
C ARG A 57 -9.41 5.07 -7.25
N LYS A 58 -8.41 5.60 -7.97
CA LYS A 58 -8.43 5.62 -9.43
C LYS A 58 -8.42 4.22 -10.02
N LEU A 59 -7.57 3.32 -9.49
CA LEU A 59 -7.51 1.93 -9.94
C LEU A 59 -8.84 1.20 -9.72
N GLN A 60 -9.50 1.44 -8.59
CA GLN A 60 -10.81 0.86 -8.28
C GLN A 60 -11.96 1.45 -9.11
N SER A 61 -11.92 2.75 -9.42
CA SER A 61 -12.95 3.41 -10.23
C SER A 61 -12.86 3.06 -11.73
N LYS A 62 -11.74 2.47 -12.16
CA LYS A 62 -11.50 2.08 -13.56
C LYS A 62 -11.79 0.60 -13.80
N SER A 63 -12.25 -0.12 -12.78
CA SER A 63 -12.49 -1.56 -12.78
C SER A 63 -13.96 -1.91 -12.82
#